data_AF-A0A0B5DQG6-F1
#
_entry.id   AF-A0A0B5DQG6-F1
#
_cell.length_a   1.000
_cell.length_b   1.000
_cell.length_c   1.000
_cell.angle_alpha   90.00
_cell.angle_beta   90.00
_cell.angle_gamma   90.00
#
_symmetry.space_group_name_H-M   'P 1'
#
loop_
_entity.id
_entity.type
_entity.pdbx_description
1 polymer ?
#
loop_
_entity_poly.entity_id
_entity_poly.type
_entity_poly.pdbx_seq_one_letter_code
_entity_poly.pdbx_strand_id
1 'polypeptide(L)'
;MTAEHMALPFPPGFRGLDIEGQDMVMLDADAYGYATSALERPLTEQHRAGLTQLTAVFDKVLPAIEDEYATTYYTHVRDMAVLTAEVENLREK
;
A
#
# COMPACT_ATOMS: atom_id res chain seq x y z
N MET A 1 4.82 11.85 10.40
CA MET A 1 4.26 10.62 11.00
C MET A 1 4.74 9.43 10.20
N THR A 2 5.99 9.01 10.38
CA THR A 2 6.63 7.95 9.55
C THR A 2 7.43 6.93 10.37
N ALA A 3 7.53 7.10 11.69
CA ALA A 3 8.36 6.23 12.53
C ALA A 3 7.66 4.93 12.95
N GLU A 4 6.35 4.94 13.18
CA GLU A 4 5.63 3.75 13.68
C GLU A 4 5.40 2.69 12.57
N HIS A 5 5.28 3.10 11.30
CA HIS A 5 5.14 2.16 10.17
C HIS A 5 6.44 1.35 9.92
N MET A 6 7.60 1.89 10.30
CA MET A 6 8.90 1.20 10.21
C MET A 6 9.16 0.22 11.37
N ALA A 7 8.26 0.14 12.36
CA ALA A 7 8.46 -0.72 13.54
C ALA A 7 7.85 -2.13 13.39
N LEU A 8 7.00 -2.35 12.38
CA LEU A 8 6.44 -3.68 12.10
C LEU A 8 7.33 -4.41 11.09
N PRO A 9 8.01 -5.50 11.47
CA PRO A 9 8.75 -6.30 10.49
C PRO A 9 7.80 -6.92 9.46
N PHE A 10 8.22 -6.94 8.19
CA PHE A 10 7.45 -7.59 7.13
C PHE A 10 7.04 -9.04 7.54
N PRO A 11 5.77 -9.45 7.36
CA PRO A 11 5.28 -10.76 7.80
C PRO A 11 6.11 -11.90 7.16
N PRO A 12 6.82 -12.73 7.95
CA PRO A 12 7.85 -13.61 7.39
C PRO A 12 7.31 -14.66 6.42
N GLY A 13 6.07 -15.13 6.61
CA GLY A 13 5.40 -16.08 5.74
C GLY A 13 4.86 -15.50 4.43
N PHE A 14 4.95 -14.17 4.23
CA PHE A 14 4.37 -13.49 3.08
C PHE A 14 5.41 -13.20 1.98
N ARG A 15 6.67 -13.62 2.18
CA ARG A 15 7.71 -13.47 1.15
C ARG A 15 7.46 -14.46 0.02
N GLY A 16 7.21 -13.95 -1.18
CA GLY A 16 6.87 -14.75 -2.36
C GLY A 16 5.50 -15.43 -2.26
N LEU A 17 4.67 -15.00 -1.31
CA LEU A 17 3.28 -15.42 -1.23
C LEU A 17 2.46 -14.62 -2.24
N ASP A 18 1.61 -15.32 -2.97
CA ASP A 18 0.61 -14.74 -3.86
C ASP A 18 -0.77 -14.90 -3.21
N ILE A 19 -1.53 -13.81 -3.13
CA ILE A 19 -2.93 -13.80 -2.66
C ILE A 19 -3.75 -13.07 -3.71
N GLU A 20 -4.81 -13.71 -4.20
CA GLU A 20 -5.68 -13.15 -5.25
C GLU A 20 -4.91 -12.71 -6.53
N GLY A 21 -3.82 -13.41 -6.87
CA GLY A 21 -2.97 -13.08 -8.02
C GLY A 21 -2.03 -11.90 -7.79
N GLN A 22 -1.88 -11.47 -6.53
CA GLN A 22 -1.01 -10.38 -6.12
C GLN A 22 0.15 -10.90 -5.27
N ASP A 23 1.38 -10.62 -5.73
CA ASP A 23 2.57 -10.82 -4.91
C ASP A 23 2.58 -9.82 -3.75
N MET A 24 2.67 -10.38 -2.54
CA MET A 24 2.52 -9.63 -1.29
C MET A 24 3.74 -8.74 -0.98
N VAL A 25 4.93 -9.07 -1.50
CA VAL A 25 6.13 -8.22 -1.39
C VAL A 25 6.01 -7.04 -2.36
N MET A 26 5.56 -7.28 -3.58
CA MET A 26 5.34 -6.23 -4.57
C MET A 26 4.23 -5.27 -4.12
N LEU A 27 3.16 -5.79 -3.52
CA LEU A 27 2.07 -4.96 -3.00
C LEU A 27 2.56 -3.96 -1.92
N ASP A 28 3.40 -4.42 -1.00
CA ASP A 28 4.05 -3.60 0.02
C ASP A 28 5.00 -2.55 -0.61
N ALA A 29 5.88 -3.01 -1.51
CA ALA A 29 6.86 -2.17 -2.17
C ALA A 29 6.21 -1.08 -3.05
N ASP A 30 5.16 -1.41 -3.80
CA ASP A 30 4.43 -0.47 -4.64
C ASP A 30 3.74 0.61 -3.80
N ALA A 31 3.09 0.21 -2.70
CA ALA A 31 2.47 1.16 -1.76
C ALA A 31 3.48 2.15 -1.19
N TYR A 32 4.63 1.65 -0.73
CA TYR A 32 5.72 2.49 -0.23
C TYR A 32 6.31 3.38 -1.34
N GLY A 33 6.44 2.86 -2.56
CA GLY A 33 6.94 3.56 -3.72
C GLY A 33 6.07 4.76 -4.10
N TYR A 34 4.74 4.59 -4.12
CA TYR A 34 3.81 5.70 -4.34
C TYR A 34 3.85 6.73 -3.21
N ALA A 35 3.80 6.28 -1.96
CA ALA A 35 3.86 7.17 -0.79
C ALA A 35 5.12 8.04 -0.81
N THR A 36 6.28 7.42 -1.05
CA THR A 36 7.57 8.13 -1.15
C THR A 36 7.57 9.09 -2.33
N SER A 37 7.11 8.67 -3.50
CA SER A 37 7.07 9.50 -4.70
C SER A 37 6.19 10.75 -4.51
N ALA A 38 5.04 10.60 -3.85
CA ALA A 38 4.12 11.69 -3.54
C ALA A 38 4.70 12.68 -2.51
N LEU A 39 5.57 12.23 -1.61
CA LEU A 39 6.27 13.14 -0.69
C LEU A 39 7.30 14.02 -1.40
N GLU A 40 7.95 13.49 -2.44
CA GLU A 40 8.96 14.25 -3.20
C GLU A 40 8.33 15.29 -4.14
N ARG A 41 7.24 14.92 -4.82
CA ARG A 41 6.57 15.76 -5.83
C ARG A 41 5.14 15.27 -6.10
N PRO A 42 4.28 16.11 -6.70
CA PRO A 42 3.00 15.64 -7.21
C PRO A 42 3.19 14.48 -8.20
N LEU A 43 2.37 13.44 -8.07
CA LEU A 43 2.38 12.28 -8.95
C LEU A 43 1.94 12.67 -10.37
N THR A 44 2.39 11.91 -11.36
CA THR A 44 1.84 12.00 -12.72
C THR A 44 0.45 11.36 -12.76
N GLU A 45 -0.36 11.69 -13.77
CA GLU A 45 -1.69 11.08 -13.97
C GLU A 45 -1.60 9.54 -14.03
N GLN A 46 -0.60 9.00 -14.72
CA GLN A 46 -0.34 7.56 -14.78
C GLN A 46 -0.06 6.97 -13.39
N HIS A 47 0.74 7.65 -12.56
CA HIS A 47 1.02 7.18 -11.21
C HIS A 47 -0.20 7.29 -10.29
N ARG A 48 -1.05 8.31 -10.45
CA ARG A 48 -2.31 8.42 -9.70
C ARG A 48 -3.31 7.32 -10.07
N ALA A 49 -3.40 6.98 -11.35
CA ALA A 49 -4.22 5.85 -11.81
C ALA A 49 -3.71 4.53 -11.23
N GLY A 50 -2.39 4.33 -11.21
CA GLY A 50 -1.77 3.15 -10.59
C GLY A 50 -2.02 3.08 -9.08
N LEU A 51 -1.89 4.19 -8.36
CA LEU A 51 -2.21 4.26 -6.93
C LEU A 51 -3.69 3.94 -6.66
N THR A 52 -4.60 4.43 -7.51
CA THR A 52 -6.04 4.10 -7.42
C THR A 52 -6.30 2.62 -7.67
N GLN A 53 -5.59 2.01 -8.61
CA GLN A 53 -5.70 0.56 -8.83
C GLN A 53 -5.13 -0.22 -7.64
N LEU A 54 -4.02 0.23 -7.07
CA LEU A 54 -3.39 -0.39 -5.91
C LEU A 54 -4.32 -0.41 -4.69
N THR A 55 -5.02 0.70 -4.39
CA THR A 55 -5.98 0.73 -3.28
C THR A 55 -7.13 -0.25 -3.49
N ALA A 56 -7.59 -0.44 -4.74
CA ALA A 56 -8.60 -1.44 -5.06
C ALA A 56 -8.10 -2.89 -4.95
N VAL A 57 -6.79 -3.14 -5.12
CA VAL A 57 -6.19 -4.46 -4.87
C VAL A 57 -6.25 -4.82 -3.39
N PHE A 58 -6.00 -3.87 -2.49
CA PHE A 58 -6.11 -4.09 -1.05
C PHE A 58 -7.51 -4.56 -0.61
N ASP A 59 -8.57 -4.04 -1.22
CA ASP A 59 -9.95 -4.44 -0.92
C ASP A 59 -10.24 -5.91 -1.28
N LYS A 60 -9.44 -6.51 -2.18
CA LYS A 60 -9.53 -7.94 -2.53
C LYS A 60 -8.61 -8.82 -1.67
N VAL A 61 -7.38 -8.35 -1.44
CA VAL A 61 -6.35 -9.12 -0.75
C VAL A 61 -6.62 -9.20 0.75
N LEU A 62 -7.01 -8.10 1.40
CA LEU A 62 -7.16 -8.06 2.87
C LEU A 62 -8.15 -9.10 3.42
N PRO A 63 -9.35 -9.29 2.83
CA PRO A 63 -10.28 -10.32 3.30
C PRO A 63 -9.75 -11.76 3.18
N ALA A 64 -8.73 -12.00 2.34
CA ALA A 64 -8.14 -13.33 2.12
C ALA A 64 -6.96 -13.62 3.07
N ILE A 65 -6.56 -12.67 3.93
CA ILE A 65 -5.49 -12.86 4.90
C ILE A 65 -6.07 -13.43 6.20
N GLU A 66 -5.72 -14.67 6.53
CA GLU A 66 -6.14 -15.33 7.78
C GLU A 66 -5.21 -15.00 8.97
N ASP A 67 -3.95 -14.65 8.69
CA ASP A 67 -2.95 -14.34 9.72
C ASP A 67 -3.20 -12.94 10.33
N GLU A 68 -3.51 -12.88 11.62
CA GLU A 68 -3.87 -11.65 12.33
C GLU A 68 -2.79 -10.56 12.23
N TYR A 69 -1.51 -10.98 12.31
CA TYR A 69 -0.38 -10.05 12.22
C TYR A 69 -0.28 -9.47 10.81
N ALA A 70 -0.35 -10.31 9.78
CA ALA A 70 -0.31 -9.89 8.39
C ALA A 70 -1.53 -9.03 8.03
N THR A 71 -2.73 -9.35 8.54
CA THR A 71 -3.92 -8.52 8.35
C THR A 71 -3.72 -7.13 8.92
N THR A 72 -3.18 -7.04 10.14
CA THR A 72 -2.84 -5.75 10.78
C THR A 72 -1.79 -5.00 9.97
N TYR A 73 -0.73 -5.68 9.54
CA TYR A 73 0.35 -5.12 8.74
C TYR A 73 -0.17 -4.52 7.43
N TYR A 74 -0.86 -5.32 6.61
CA TYR A 74 -1.36 -4.87 5.30
C TYR A 74 -2.51 -3.87 5.42
N THR A 75 -3.25 -3.83 6.53
CA THR A 75 -4.20 -2.76 6.81
C THR A 75 -3.48 -1.42 6.94
N HIS A 76 -2.36 -1.38 7.66
CA HIS A 76 -1.54 -0.17 7.75
C HIS A 76 -0.95 0.25 6.40
N VAL A 77 -0.53 -0.71 5.57
CA VAL A 77 -0.03 -0.41 4.22
C VAL A 77 -1.16 0.17 3.34
N ARG A 78 -2.37 -0.39 3.41
CA ARG A 78 -3.56 0.17 2.74
C ARG A 78 -3.84 1.60 3.19
N ASP A 79 -3.85 1.85 4.49
CA ASP A 79 -4.15 3.17 5.04
C ASP A 79 -3.15 4.23 4.57
N MET A 80 -1.87 3.87 4.48
CA MET A 80 -0.84 4.72 3.88
C MET A 80 -1.11 5.00 2.39
N ALA A 81 -1.48 3.99 1.61
CA ALA A 81 -1.80 4.16 0.19
C ALA A 81 -3.05 5.04 -0.03
N VAL A 82 -4.09 4.85 0.78
CA VAL A 82 -5.31 5.67 0.76
C VAL A 82 -5.00 7.11 1.12
N LEU A 83 -4.25 7.35 2.21
CA LEU A 83 -3.85 8.70 2.61
C LEU A 83 -3.02 9.39 1.52
N THR A 84 -2.14 8.64 0.85
CA THR A 84 -1.37 9.15 -0.30
C THR A 84 -2.30 9.60 -1.42
N ALA A 85 -3.32 8.80 -1.76
CA ALA A 85 -4.28 9.13 -2.80
C ALA A 85 -5.10 10.38 -2.44
N GLU A 86 -5.51 10.51 -1.17
CA GLU A 86 -6.21 11.70 -0.67
C GLU A 86 -5.35 12.96 -0.79
N VAL A 87 -4.08 12.89 -0.41
CA VAL A 87 -3.13 14.02 -0.55
C VAL A 87 -2.98 14.42 -2.01
N GLU A 88 -2.85 13.47 -2.93
CA GLU A 88 -2.73 13.77 -4.36
C GLU A 88 -4.00 14.39 -4.93
N ASN A 89 -5.18 13.91 -4.54
CA ASN A 89 -6.46 14.49 -4.94
C ASN A 89 -6.65 15.93 -4.44
N LEU A 90 -6.05 16.27 -3.30
CA LEU A 90 -6.06 17.65 -2.78
C LEU A 90 -5.12 18.58 -3.54
N ARG A 91 -4.06 18.06 -4.18
CA ARG A 91 -3.11 18.84 -4.98
C ARG A 91 -3.58 19.13 -6.39
N GLU A 92 -4.53 18.35 -6.92
CA GLU A 92 -5.16 18.59 -8.22
C GLU A 92 -6.19 19.73 -8.22
N LYS A 93 -6.67 20.14 -7.04
CA LYS A 93 -7.66 21.22 -6.85
C LYS A 93 -7.00 22.58 -6.65
#